data_AF-A0A1V5P297-F1
#
_entry.id   AF-A0A1V5P297-F1
#
_cell.length_a   1.000
_cell.length_b   1.000
_cell.length_c   1.000
_cell.angle_alpha   90.00
_cell.angle_beta   90.00
_cell.angle_gamma   90.00
#
_symmetry.space_group_name_H-M   'P 1'
#
loop_
_entity.id
_entity.type
_entity.pdbx_description
1 polymer ?
#
loop_
_entity_poly.entity_id
_entity_poly.type
_entity_poly.pdbx_seq_one_letter_code
_entity_poly.pdbx_strand_id
1 'polypeptide(L)'
;MENEMLLDTLRVPKNERLSFLVHELSKIEDKTYIKDHLFDGLGIYCDITPKSVKFSRAYNTLPVDAYFFHESILKKFDYKSLIDSPVNGAVKLSDETKAQLITTIKNTMALTDRETDPITYMDTNQVWLYEMNRGISIAIYGIYPERQLPLQSYVGYTLFKNGVPAAYGGAWLFGKRADFGINIFEPFRGGESGYIMCELLRLYRSAFNISYFEVEPYQYGLDNPDGIATGAFWFYYRFGFRPSSKELSKIAAVENSKIIAEKKYRTSKKTLIRFTEDNIALNLGNEMPVKIADITNPVIKMNASKFKNNRIEAENCCVKIFLEKTKMKLPESSQELQVLKEVSLWAVSADIQNKDQLEIMKQMIKAKPTDCFKYQELLHKFFNMPVGTAVK
;
A
#
# COMPACT_ATOMS: atom_id res chain seq x y z
N MET A 1 15.76 34.79 9.36
CA MET A 1 16.92 34.76 8.44
C MET A 1 16.50 33.88 7.29
N GLU A 2 16.38 34.43 6.08
CA GLU A 2 16.01 33.63 4.91
C GLU A 2 17.09 32.57 4.65
N ASN A 3 16.72 31.36 4.21
CA ASN A 3 17.64 30.23 4.03
C ASN A 3 18.85 30.60 3.14
N GLU A 4 18.64 31.49 2.16
CA GLU A 4 19.69 31.99 1.28
C GLU A 4 20.76 32.81 2.00
N MET A 5 20.39 33.61 3.01
CA MET A 5 21.35 34.41 3.79
C MET A 5 22.33 33.53 4.59
N LEU A 6 21.87 32.38 5.07
CA LEU A 6 22.72 31.41 5.75
C LEU A 6 23.73 30.82 4.76
N LEU A 7 23.28 30.43 3.56
CA LEU A 7 24.15 29.87 2.52
C LEU A 7 25.15 30.91 1.98
N ASP A 8 24.76 32.18 1.88
CA ASP A 8 25.65 33.29 1.56
C ASP A 8 26.72 33.48 2.64
N THR A 9 26.33 33.41 3.92
CA THR A 9 27.25 33.53 5.07
C THR A 9 28.26 32.39 5.10
N LEU A 10 27.80 31.17 4.79
CA LEU A 10 28.65 29.98 4.65
C LEU A 10 29.46 29.97 3.34
N ARG A 11 29.28 30.97 2.47
CA ARG A 11 29.94 31.12 1.17
C ARG A 11 29.73 29.92 0.24
N VAL A 12 28.58 29.27 0.32
CA VAL A 12 28.22 28.15 -0.55
C VAL A 12 27.87 28.69 -1.95
N PRO A 13 28.61 28.30 -3.01
CA PRO A 13 28.32 28.72 -4.37
C PRO A 13 26.89 28.37 -4.78
N LYS A 14 26.20 29.28 -5.49
CA LYS A 14 24.78 29.08 -5.87
C LYS A 14 24.53 27.76 -6.60
N ASN A 15 25.44 27.36 -7.50
CA ASN A 15 25.37 26.10 -8.26
C ASN A 15 25.65 24.85 -7.42
N GLU A 16 26.11 24.99 -6.18
CA GLU A 16 26.42 23.89 -5.26
C GLU A 16 25.44 23.81 -4.08
N ARG A 17 24.55 24.79 -3.91
CA ARG A 17 23.62 24.87 -2.76
C ARG A 17 22.77 23.63 -2.58
N LEU A 18 22.17 23.11 -3.65
CA LEU A 18 21.35 21.90 -3.57
C LEU A 18 22.19 20.70 -3.10
N SER A 19 23.35 20.48 -3.72
CA SER A 19 24.26 19.40 -3.36
C SER A 19 24.74 19.54 -1.90
N PHE A 20 25.04 20.77 -1.46
CA PHE A 20 25.42 21.07 -0.09
C PHE A 20 24.28 20.71 0.89
N LEU A 21 23.06 21.19 0.66
CA LEU A 21 21.91 20.91 1.52
C LEU A 21 21.60 19.42 1.60
N VAL A 22 21.60 18.72 0.46
CA VAL A 22 21.41 17.26 0.40
C VAL A 22 22.51 16.55 1.17
N HIS A 23 23.77 16.99 1.04
CA HIS A 23 24.89 16.41 1.77
C HIS A 23 24.78 16.64 3.27
N GLU A 24 24.45 17.84 3.73
CA GLU A 24 24.27 18.11 5.16
C GLU A 24 23.13 17.28 5.77
N LEU A 25 22.00 17.17 5.05
CA LEU A 25 20.88 16.33 5.49
C LEU A 25 21.23 14.84 5.48
N SER A 26 22.07 14.39 4.55
CA SER A 26 22.52 12.99 4.50
C SER A 26 23.31 12.56 5.75
N LYS A 27 23.87 13.51 6.51
CA LYS A 27 24.57 13.22 7.77
C LYS A 27 23.63 12.79 8.91
N ILE A 28 22.32 12.95 8.73
CA ILE A 28 21.27 12.61 9.71
C ILE A 28 20.53 11.33 9.28
N GLU A 29 21.26 10.34 8.76
CA GLU A 29 20.69 9.13 8.16
C GLU A 29 19.98 8.23 9.20
N ASP A 30 20.46 8.24 10.45
CA ASP A 30 19.92 7.46 11.57
C ASP A 30 18.57 7.97 12.10
N LYS A 31 18.15 9.18 11.69
CA LYS A 31 16.88 9.81 12.10
C LYS A 31 16.06 10.20 10.88
N THR A 32 15.66 9.19 10.13
CA THR A 32 15.02 9.32 8.81
C THR A 32 13.82 10.28 8.80
N TYR A 33 12.94 10.21 9.81
CA TYR A 33 11.80 11.14 9.93
C TYR A 33 12.20 12.59 10.23
N ILE A 34 13.28 12.82 10.98
CA ILE A 34 13.79 14.17 11.24
C ILE A 34 14.42 14.72 9.96
N LYS A 35 15.15 13.88 9.22
CA LYS A 35 15.73 14.25 7.92
C LYS A 35 14.66 14.74 6.96
N ASP A 36 13.54 14.03 6.83
CA ASP A 36 12.44 14.46 5.96
C ASP A 36 11.80 15.76 6.44
N HIS A 37 11.49 15.86 7.74
CA HIS A 37 10.87 17.06 8.30
C HIS A 37 11.73 18.30 8.06
N LEU A 38 13.05 18.16 8.18
CA LEU A 38 13.99 19.23 7.87
C LEU A 38 14.02 19.52 6.36
N PHE A 39 14.06 18.49 5.51
CA PHE A 39 14.06 18.66 4.05
C PHE A 39 12.79 19.38 3.57
N ASP A 40 11.61 18.95 4.01
CA ASP A 40 10.33 19.58 3.70
C ASP A 40 10.28 21.02 4.20
N GLY A 41 10.79 21.26 5.41
CA GLY A 41 10.88 22.59 6.02
C GLY A 41 11.77 23.57 5.26
N LEU A 42 12.72 23.09 4.44
CA LEU A 42 13.53 23.95 3.59
C LEU A 42 12.75 24.52 2.41
N GLY A 43 11.65 23.89 1.99
CA GLY A 43 10.78 24.36 0.91
C GLY A 43 11.52 24.53 -0.43
N ILE A 44 12.45 23.62 -0.73
CA ILE A 44 13.34 23.73 -1.90
C ILE A 44 12.58 23.31 -3.16
N TYR A 45 12.54 24.21 -4.14
CA TYR A 45 12.10 23.88 -5.50
C TYR A 45 13.32 23.57 -6.38
N CYS A 46 13.21 22.51 -7.17
CA CYS A 46 14.28 22.06 -8.06
C CYS A 46 13.80 22.04 -9.50
N ASP A 47 14.62 22.58 -10.42
CA ASP A 47 14.45 22.38 -11.84
C ASP A 47 15.20 21.14 -12.31
N ILE A 48 14.52 20.25 -13.02
CA ILE A 48 15.14 19.07 -13.61
C ILE A 48 15.46 19.37 -15.07
N THR A 49 16.75 19.34 -15.42
CA THR A 49 17.19 19.37 -16.83
C THR A 49 17.51 17.95 -17.29
N PRO A 50 16.68 17.33 -18.15
CA PRO A 50 16.93 15.98 -18.64
C PRO A 50 18.21 15.92 -19.49
N LYS A 51 19.12 15.00 -19.17
CA LYS A 51 20.35 14.73 -19.95
C LYS A 51 20.25 13.50 -20.85
N SER A 52 19.13 12.79 -20.79
CA SER A 52 18.89 11.56 -21.53
C SER A 52 17.46 11.51 -22.03
N VAL A 53 17.26 11.06 -23.27
CA VAL A 53 15.93 10.84 -23.84
C VAL A 53 15.10 9.88 -23.00
N LYS A 54 15.74 8.94 -22.27
CA LYS A 54 15.06 8.00 -21.38
C LYS A 54 14.35 8.67 -20.21
N PHE A 55 14.74 9.90 -19.83
CA PHE A 55 13.98 10.72 -18.88
C PHE A 55 12.92 11.51 -19.65
N SER A 56 11.96 10.80 -20.23
CA SER A 56 10.80 11.38 -20.90
C SER A 56 9.63 10.41 -20.87
N ARG A 57 8.40 10.92 -20.92
CA ARG A 57 7.19 10.08 -20.87
C ARG A 57 7.12 9.05 -22.01
N ALA A 58 7.73 9.33 -23.16
CA ALA A 58 7.70 8.46 -24.33
C ALA A 58 8.75 7.33 -24.30
N TYR A 59 9.93 7.60 -23.73
CA TYR A 59 11.06 6.66 -23.76
C TYR A 59 11.40 6.04 -22.40
N ASN A 60 10.72 6.45 -21.33
CA ASN A 60 10.81 5.82 -20.01
C ASN A 60 10.01 4.52 -19.98
N THR A 61 10.58 3.47 -20.59
CA THR A 61 9.92 2.18 -20.80
C THR A 61 10.78 1.02 -20.32
N LEU A 62 10.12 -0.09 -19.99
CA LEU A 62 10.74 -1.38 -19.81
C LEU A 62 10.80 -2.13 -21.15
N PRO A 63 11.88 -2.87 -21.44
CA PRO A 63 11.91 -3.81 -22.53
C PRO A 63 10.84 -4.88 -22.33
N VAL A 64 10.17 -5.27 -23.41
CA VAL A 64 9.21 -6.37 -23.42
C VAL A 64 9.54 -7.33 -24.56
N ASP A 65 9.37 -8.63 -24.31
CA ASP A 65 9.65 -9.66 -25.32
C ASP A 65 8.64 -9.63 -26.46
N ALA A 66 7.39 -9.26 -26.16
CA ALA A 66 6.32 -9.18 -27.13
C ALA A 66 5.35 -8.03 -26.81
N TYR A 67 4.92 -7.34 -27.87
CA TYR A 67 3.88 -6.32 -27.79
C TYR A 67 2.49 -6.94 -27.91
N PHE A 68 1.58 -6.55 -27.03
CA PHE A 68 0.16 -6.85 -27.20
C PHE A 68 -0.53 -5.75 -28.02
N PHE A 69 -1.10 -6.13 -29.15
CA PHE A 69 -1.89 -5.25 -30.01
C PHE A 69 -3.38 -5.46 -29.75
N HIS A 70 -4.12 -4.38 -29.55
CA HIS A 70 -5.57 -4.44 -29.35
C HIS A 70 -6.31 -4.46 -30.68
N GLU A 71 -7.09 -5.51 -30.92
CA GLU A 71 -8.14 -5.46 -31.95
C GLU A 71 -9.36 -4.65 -31.48
N SER A 72 -9.64 -4.69 -30.18
CA SER A 72 -10.71 -3.92 -29.55
C SER A 72 -10.48 -3.74 -28.03
N ILE A 73 -11.22 -2.79 -27.43
CA ILE A 73 -11.22 -2.56 -25.98
C ILE A 73 -12.12 -3.58 -25.29
N LEU A 74 -11.57 -4.32 -24.32
CA LEU A 74 -12.29 -5.27 -23.49
C LEU A 74 -13.16 -4.55 -22.44
N LYS A 75 -14.41 -4.24 -22.81
CA LYS A 75 -15.36 -3.51 -21.94
C LYS A 75 -16.10 -4.41 -20.94
N LYS A 76 -16.31 -5.68 -21.30
CA LYS A 76 -17.04 -6.68 -20.51
C LYS A 76 -16.21 -7.96 -20.46
N PHE A 77 -16.07 -8.50 -19.27
CA PHE A 77 -15.35 -9.74 -18.99
C PHE A 77 -15.85 -10.29 -17.65
N ASP A 78 -15.64 -11.58 -17.42
CA ASP A 78 -15.92 -12.17 -16.11
C ASP A 78 -14.79 -11.84 -15.14
N TYR A 79 -15.01 -10.80 -14.35
CA TYR A 79 -14.01 -10.32 -13.40
C TYR A 79 -13.76 -11.31 -12.25
N LYS A 80 -14.74 -12.15 -11.89
CA LYS A 80 -14.58 -13.12 -10.80
C LYS A 80 -13.64 -14.23 -11.23
N SER A 81 -13.92 -14.82 -12.40
CA SER A 81 -13.05 -15.83 -12.99
C SER A 81 -11.64 -15.29 -13.26
N LEU A 82 -11.51 -14.02 -13.66
CA LEU A 82 -10.20 -13.38 -13.79
C LEU A 82 -9.48 -13.30 -12.44
N ILE A 83 -10.10 -12.71 -11.41
CA ILE A 83 -9.47 -12.49 -10.10
C ILE A 83 -9.08 -13.82 -9.42
N ASP A 84 -9.87 -14.88 -9.61
CA ASP A 84 -9.58 -16.21 -9.04
C ASP A 84 -8.61 -17.04 -9.89
N SER A 85 -8.25 -16.61 -11.09
CA SER A 85 -7.28 -17.32 -11.92
C SER A 85 -5.86 -17.19 -11.37
N PRO A 86 -5.04 -18.26 -11.47
CA PRO A 86 -3.68 -18.24 -10.95
C PRO A 86 -2.80 -17.23 -11.68
N VAL A 87 -1.82 -16.68 -10.96
CA VAL A 87 -0.74 -15.85 -11.51
C VAL A 87 0.55 -16.65 -11.48
N ASN A 88 1.33 -16.58 -12.55
CA ASN A 88 2.65 -17.19 -12.58
C ASN A 88 3.57 -16.52 -11.56
N GLY A 89 4.62 -17.23 -11.11
CA GLY A 89 5.61 -16.64 -10.21
C GLY A 89 6.30 -15.41 -10.81
N ALA A 90 6.89 -14.59 -9.95
CA ALA A 90 7.67 -13.43 -10.37
C ALA A 90 8.78 -13.82 -11.36
N VAL A 91 9.03 -12.95 -12.34
CA VAL A 91 10.12 -13.09 -13.30
C VAL A 91 11.46 -13.01 -12.57
N LYS A 92 12.41 -13.85 -12.98
CA LYS A 92 13.80 -13.75 -12.54
C LYS A 92 14.46 -12.55 -13.22
N LEU A 93 14.73 -11.50 -12.47
CA LEU A 93 15.39 -10.29 -12.98
C LEU A 93 16.91 -10.43 -12.85
N SER A 94 17.65 -10.00 -13.88
CA SER A 94 19.08 -9.68 -13.73
C SER A 94 19.24 -8.37 -12.94
N ASP A 95 20.43 -8.11 -12.41
CA ASP A 95 20.72 -6.87 -11.69
C ASP A 95 20.52 -5.63 -12.58
N GLU A 96 20.88 -5.73 -13.87
CA GLU A 96 20.68 -4.63 -14.83
C GLU A 96 19.19 -4.38 -15.10
N THR A 97 18.41 -5.46 -15.28
CA THR A 97 16.97 -5.36 -15.54
C THR A 97 16.24 -4.82 -14.32
N LYS A 98 16.64 -5.24 -13.12
CA LYS A 98 16.10 -4.74 -11.85
C LYS A 98 16.42 -3.26 -11.66
N ALA A 99 17.66 -2.84 -11.95
CA ALA A 99 18.04 -1.43 -11.90
C ALA A 99 17.23 -0.60 -12.90
N GLN A 100 17.05 -1.09 -14.13
CA GLN A 100 16.21 -0.42 -15.14
C GLN A 100 14.75 -0.31 -14.67
N LEU A 101 14.17 -1.37 -14.11
CA LEU A 101 12.83 -1.36 -13.55
C LEU A 101 12.66 -0.27 -12.49
N ILE A 102 13.57 -0.21 -11.51
CA ILE A 102 13.53 0.78 -10.44
C ILE A 102 13.67 2.20 -11.02
N THR A 103 14.61 2.43 -11.94
CA THR A 103 14.77 3.72 -12.61
C THR A 103 13.52 4.12 -13.38
N THR A 104 12.90 3.20 -14.12
CA THR A 104 11.66 3.49 -14.85
C THR A 104 10.52 3.87 -13.92
N ILE A 105 10.34 3.15 -12.81
CA ILE A 105 9.33 3.47 -11.80
C ILE A 105 9.56 4.88 -11.22
N LYS A 106 10.78 5.16 -10.74
CA LYS A 106 11.10 6.46 -10.12
C LYS A 106 10.99 7.63 -11.10
N ASN A 107 11.49 7.46 -12.33
CA ASN A 107 11.37 8.48 -13.38
C ASN A 107 9.91 8.79 -13.71
N THR A 108 9.02 7.79 -13.67
CA THR A 108 7.60 7.98 -13.97
C THR A 108 6.97 8.97 -13.00
N MET A 109 7.30 8.86 -11.71
CA MET A 109 6.79 9.75 -10.67
C MET A 109 7.24 11.18 -10.89
N ALA A 110 8.54 11.39 -11.12
CA ALA A 110 9.09 12.72 -11.43
C ALA A 110 8.51 13.31 -12.73
N LEU A 111 8.37 12.50 -13.78
CA LEU A 111 7.84 12.93 -15.09
C LEU A 111 6.34 13.23 -15.10
N THR A 112 5.62 12.84 -14.04
CA THR A 112 4.17 13.06 -13.92
C THR A 112 3.80 13.95 -12.73
N ASP A 113 4.80 14.48 -12.03
CA ASP A 113 4.62 15.28 -10.81
C ASP A 113 3.72 14.55 -9.81
N ARG A 114 4.11 13.32 -9.49
CA ARG A 114 3.41 12.44 -8.55
C ARG A 114 4.38 11.91 -7.52
N GLU A 115 3.83 11.56 -6.37
CA GLU A 115 4.54 10.89 -5.31
C GLU A 115 3.65 9.88 -4.61
N THR A 116 4.26 8.78 -4.14
CA THR A 116 3.67 7.83 -3.20
C THR A 116 4.78 7.24 -2.35
N ASP A 117 4.58 7.07 -1.05
CA ASP A 117 5.58 6.50 -0.13
C ASP A 117 6.23 5.21 -0.64
N PRO A 118 5.51 4.24 -1.26
CA PRO A 118 6.14 3.01 -1.73
C PRO A 118 7.17 3.20 -2.83
N ILE A 119 7.07 4.29 -3.60
CA ILE A 119 8.03 4.60 -4.66
C ILE A 119 9.17 5.46 -4.11
N THR A 120 8.85 6.46 -3.27
CA THR A 120 9.85 7.33 -2.63
C THR A 120 10.79 6.51 -1.74
N TYR A 121 10.22 5.62 -0.92
CA TYR A 121 10.93 4.81 0.06
C TYR A 121 11.06 3.33 -0.33
N MET A 122 11.05 3.05 -1.64
CA MET A 122 11.17 1.71 -2.18
C MET A 122 12.43 1.00 -1.66
N ASP A 123 12.25 -0.16 -1.02
CA ASP A 123 13.36 -1.06 -0.73
C ASP A 123 13.74 -1.80 -2.01
N THR A 124 14.91 -1.48 -2.55
CA THR A 124 15.39 -2.04 -3.81
C THR A 124 15.70 -3.53 -3.71
N ASN A 125 15.78 -4.12 -2.50
CA ASN A 125 15.89 -5.56 -2.33
C ASN A 125 14.55 -6.28 -2.48
N GLN A 126 13.45 -5.57 -2.21
CA GLN A 126 12.08 -6.09 -2.24
C GLN A 126 11.32 -5.57 -3.46
N VAL A 127 11.73 -6.02 -4.66
CA VAL A 127 11.11 -5.66 -5.94
C VAL A 127 10.89 -6.91 -6.77
N TRP A 128 9.66 -7.13 -7.22
CA TRP A 128 9.27 -8.29 -8.02
C TRP A 128 8.46 -7.84 -9.23
N LEU A 129 8.71 -8.44 -10.39
CA LEU A 129 7.98 -8.19 -11.62
C LEU A 129 7.16 -9.42 -11.99
N TYR A 130 5.90 -9.23 -12.37
CA TYR A 130 4.99 -10.29 -12.79
C TYR A 130 4.50 -10.00 -14.21
N GLU A 131 4.61 -11.00 -15.08
CA GLU A 131 4.00 -10.95 -16.41
C GLU A 131 2.54 -11.39 -16.32
N MET A 132 1.66 -10.54 -16.85
CA MET A 132 0.22 -10.73 -16.84
C MET A 132 -0.31 -10.87 -18.27
N ASN A 133 -1.63 -10.89 -18.42
CA ASN A 133 -2.24 -11.02 -19.73
C ASN A 133 -2.33 -9.68 -20.46
N ARG A 134 -2.52 -9.76 -21.79
CA ARG A 134 -2.78 -8.60 -22.66
C ARG A 134 -1.65 -7.57 -22.62
N GLY A 135 -0.38 -7.99 -22.54
CA GLY A 135 0.77 -7.06 -22.50
C GLY A 135 0.80 -6.19 -21.25
N ILE A 136 0.22 -6.67 -20.15
CA ILE A 136 0.35 -6.07 -18.83
C ILE A 136 1.50 -6.76 -18.11
N SER A 137 2.38 -5.98 -17.50
CA SER A 137 3.27 -6.47 -16.45
C SER A 137 3.11 -5.60 -15.21
N ILE A 138 3.32 -6.17 -14.03
CA ILE A 138 3.10 -5.47 -12.77
C ILE A 138 4.32 -5.70 -11.88
N ALA A 139 4.97 -4.60 -11.52
CA ALA A 139 5.95 -4.60 -10.46
C ALA A 139 5.26 -4.36 -9.12
N ILE A 140 5.53 -5.18 -8.11
CA ILE A 140 5.20 -4.92 -6.72
C ILE A 140 6.47 -4.77 -5.90
N TYR A 141 6.43 -3.95 -4.86
CA TYR A 141 7.61 -3.64 -4.06
C TYR A 141 7.27 -3.23 -2.63
N GLY A 142 8.18 -3.57 -1.73
CA GLY A 142 8.15 -3.15 -0.33
C GLY A 142 8.80 -1.78 -0.12
N ILE A 143 8.73 -1.32 1.12
CA ILE A 143 9.41 -0.11 1.57
C ILE A 143 10.48 -0.43 2.60
N TYR A 144 11.44 0.49 2.75
CA TYR A 144 12.49 0.34 3.75
C TYR A 144 11.93 0.04 5.15
N PRO A 145 12.57 -0.83 5.92
CA PRO A 145 12.09 -1.27 7.23
C PRO A 145 11.68 -0.13 8.18
N GLU A 146 12.48 0.95 8.25
CA GLU A 146 12.27 2.12 9.09
C GLU A 146 11.09 3.00 8.67
N ARG A 147 10.56 2.76 7.46
CA ARG A 147 9.38 3.44 6.89
C ARG A 147 8.11 2.61 6.99
N GLN A 148 8.21 1.37 7.43
CA GLN A 148 7.04 0.51 7.54
C GLN A 148 6.06 1.01 8.60
N LEU A 149 4.78 0.88 8.28
CA LEU A 149 3.70 1.17 9.20
C LEU A 149 3.63 0.09 10.30
N PRO A 150 3.14 0.44 11.51
CA PRO A 150 2.94 -0.53 12.56
C PRO A 150 1.97 -1.63 12.12
N LEU A 151 2.33 -2.89 12.37
CA LEU A 151 1.55 -4.11 12.04
C LEU A 151 1.20 -4.33 10.55
N GLN A 152 1.16 -3.31 9.69
CA GLN A 152 0.82 -3.45 8.28
C GLN A 152 2.07 -3.56 7.41
N SER A 153 1.91 -4.18 6.24
CA SER A 153 2.89 -4.05 5.14
C SER A 153 2.31 -3.14 4.08
N TYR A 154 2.95 -2.00 3.82
CA TYR A 154 2.58 -1.16 2.69
C TYR A 154 3.34 -1.63 1.44
N VAL A 155 2.63 -2.28 0.52
CA VAL A 155 3.21 -2.85 -0.71
C VAL A 155 2.74 -2.00 -1.89
N GLY A 156 3.67 -1.32 -2.54
CA GLY A 156 3.42 -0.52 -3.72
C GLY A 156 3.34 -1.35 -4.99
N TYR A 157 2.80 -0.75 -6.04
CA TYR A 157 2.88 -1.30 -7.38
C TYR A 157 3.10 -0.22 -8.44
N THR A 158 3.72 -0.64 -9.55
CA THR A 158 3.64 0.04 -10.84
C THR A 158 3.22 -0.98 -11.88
N LEU A 159 2.15 -0.67 -12.60
CA LEU A 159 1.65 -1.48 -13.72
C LEU A 159 2.11 -0.86 -15.03
N PHE A 160 2.61 -1.72 -15.91
CA PHE A 160 3.08 -1.38 -17.24
C PHE A 160 2.14 -1.97 -18.29
N LYS A 161 1.97 -1.23 -19.38
CA LYS A 161 1.29 -1.67 -20.59
C LYS A 161 2.31 -1.66 -21.72
N ASN A 162 2.67 -2.84 -22.24
CA ASN A 162 3.72 -3.00 -23.24
C ASN A 162 5.02 -2.27 -22.83
N GLY A 163 5.40 -2.39 -21.56
CA GLY A 163 6.59 -1.74 -21.00
C GLY A 163 6.41 -0.26 -20.63
N VAL A 164 5.29 0.38 -20.97
CA VAL A 164 5.00 1.77 -20.62
C VAL A 164 4.26 1.85 -19.28
N PRO A 165 4.74 2.62 -18.29
CA PRO A 165 4.01 2.84 -17.04
C PRO A 165 2.59 3.38 -17.29
N ALA A 166 1.58 2.66 -16.78
CA ALA A 166 0.17 2.93 -17.04
C ALA A 166 -0.66 3.17 -15.77
N ALA A 167 -0.28 2.55 -14.65
CA ALA A 167 -0.89 2.78 -13.36
C ALA A 167 0.12 2.64 -12.21
N TYR A 168 -0.18 3.26 -11.08
CA TYR A 168 0.62 3.23 -9.86
C TYR A 168 -0.29 3.27 -8.64
N GLY A 169 0.24 2.84 -7.49
CA GLY A 169 -0.49 2.84 -6.24
C GLY A 169 0.13 1.87 -5.25
N GLY A 170 -0.71 1.34 -4.38
CA GLY A 170 -0.30 0.35 -3.40
C GLY A 170 -1.46 -0.16 -2.58
N ALA A 171 -1.14 -1.08 -1.68
CA ALA A 171 -2.09 -1.61 -0.73
C ALA A 171 -1.47 -1.78 0.65
N TRP A 172 -2.25 -1.48 1.68
CA TRP A 172 -1.92 -1.75 3.07
C TRP A 172 -2.41 -3.13 3.45
N LEU A 173 -1.47 -4.05 3.61
CA LEU A 173 -1.76 -5.48 3.82
C LEU A 173 -1.76 -5.82 5.31
N PHE A 174 -2.77 -6.57 5.73
CA PHE A 174 -2.84 -7.19 7.04
C PHE A 174 -3.59 -8.53 6.99
N GLY A 175 -2.83 -9.62 6.86
CA GLY A 175 -3.39 -10.96 6.72
C GLY A 175 -4.21 -11.08 5.43
N LYS A 176 -5.48 -11.47 5.54
CA LYS A 176 -6.38 -11.62 4.36
C LYS A 176 -6.98 -10.30 3.86
N ARG A 177 -6.63 -9.17 4.47
CA ARG A 177 -7.15 -7.84 4.17
C ARG A 177 -6.13 -6.98 3.43
N ALA A 178 -6.60 -6.23 2.45
CA ALA A 178 -5.86 -5.16 1.80
C ALA A 178 -6.73 -3.90 1.68
N ASP A 179 -6.29 -2.79 2.25
CA ASP A 179 -6.84 -1.48 1.90
C ASP A 179 -6.10 -1.05 0.62
N PHE A 180 -6.83 -0.85 -0.49
CA PHE A 180 -6.29 -0.82 -1.85
C PHE A 180 -6.53 0.54 -2.52
N GLY A 181 -5.47 1.14 -3.07
CA GLY A 181 -5.53 2.37 -3.84
C GLY A 181 -5.09 2.17 -5.28
N ILE A 182 -5.76 2.82 -6.22
CA ILE A 182 -5.42 2.74 -7.65
C ILE A 182 -5.41 4.10 -8.32
N ASN A 183 -4.28 4.42 -8.97
CA ASN A 183 -4.16 5.56 -9.86
C ASN A 183 -3.79 5.10 -11.26
N ILE A 184 -4.58 5.51 -12.25
CA ILE A 184 -4.27 5.31 -13.68
C ILE A 184 -3.79 6.64 -14.25
N PHE A 185 -2.65 6.61 -14.93
CA PHE A 185 -2.11 7.79 -15.61
C PHE A 185 -3.08 8.28 -16.67
N GLU A 186 -3.17 9.60 -16.81
CA GLU A 186 -4.17 10.27 -17.64
C GLU A 186 -4.28 9.73 -19.08
N PRO A 187 -3.18 9.44 -19.81
CA PRO A 187 -3.25 8.85 -21.16
C PRO A 187 -3.87 7.45 -21.23
N PHE A 188 -3.96 6.73 -20.11
CA PHE A 188 -4.50 5.37 -20.04
C PHE A 188 -5.93 5.32 -19.46
N ARG A 189 -6.49 6.48 -19.06
CA ARG A 189 -7.88 6.57 -18.60
C ARG A 189 -8.85 6.38 -19.76
N GLY A 190 -10.02 5.81 -19.48
CA GLY A 190 -11.02 5.51 -20.52
C GLY A 190 -10.71 4.30 -21.39
N GLY A 191 -9.55 3.68 -21.23
CA GLY A 191 -9.19 2.38 -21.82
C GLY A 191 -9.74 1.19 -21.02
N GLU A 192 -8.93 0.14 -20.87
CA GLU A 192 -9.29 -1.08 -20.12
C GLU A 192 -9.11 -0.92 -18.60
N SER A 193 -9.46 0.25 -18.02
CA SER A 193 -9.23 0.58 -16.60
C SER A 193 -9.80 -0.46 -15.63
N GLY A 194 -10.97 -1.03 -15.96
CA GLY A 194 -11.58 -2.09 -15.14
C GLY A 194 -10.79 -3.40 -15.20
N TYR A 195 -10.23 -3.74 -16.35
CA TYR A 195 -9.37 -4.93 -16.51
C TYR A 195 -8.05 -4.74 -15.77
N ILE A 196 -7.43 -3.56 -15.90
CA ILE A 196 -6.23 -3.16 -15.14
C ILE A 196 -6.45 -3.32 -13.63
N MET A 197 -7.55 -2.79 -13.10
CA MET A 197 -7.88 -2.95 -11.68
C MET A 197 -8.02 -4.43 -11.30
N CYS A 198 -8.72 -5.23 -12.10
CA CYS A 198 -8.90 -6.65 -11.79
C CYS A 198 -7.60 -7.46 -11.86
N GLU A 199 -6.68 -7.15 -12.77
CA GLU A 199 -5.33 -7.76 -12.81
C GLU A 199 -4.50 -7.39 -11.59
N LEU A 200 -4.61 -6.15 -11.08
CA LEU A 200 -3.98 -5.74 -9.83
C LEU A 200 -4.56 -6.52 -8.64
N LEU A 201 -5.89 -6.57 -8.51
CA LEU A 201 -6.56 -7.34 -7.44
C LEU A 201 -6.18 -8.83 -7.52
N ARG A 202 -6.14 -9.39 -8.74
CA ARG A 202 -5.69 -10.76 -9.00
C ARG A 202 -4.27 -11.00 -8.50
N LEU A 203 -3.33 -10.11 -8.84
CA LEU A 203 -1.94 -10.22 -8.39
C LEU A 203 -1.84 -10.17 -6.86
N TYR A 204 -2.42 -9.17 -6.21
CA TYR A 204 -2.37 -9.06 -4.74
C TYR A 204 -3.02 -10.26 -4.05
N ARG A 205 -4.13 -10.76 -4.60
CA ARG A 205 -4.78 -12.00 -4.13
C ARG A 205 -3.85 -13.20 -4.25
N SER A 206 -3.25 -13.41 -5.41
CA SER A 206 -2.36 -14.55 -5.66
C SER A 206 -1.06 -14.47 -4.85
N ALA A 207 -0.49 -13.27 -4.74
CA ALA A 207 0.81 -13.04 -4.11
C ALA A 207 0.73 -13.06 -2.57
N PHE A 208 -0.34 -12.53 -1.98
CA PHE A 208 -0.47 -12.36 -0.53
C PHE A 208 -1.66 -13.09 0.09
N ASN A 209 -2.39 -13.90 -0.68
CA ASN A 209 -3.59 -14.62 -0.23
C ASN A 209 -4.68 -13.68 0.35
N ILE A 210 -4.92 -12.56 -0.34
CA ILE A 210 -5.95 -11.58 0.04
C ILE A 210 -7.33 -12.09 -0.35
N SER A 211 -8.29 -12.00 0.58
CA SER A 211 -9.70 -12.32 0.32
C SER A 211 -10.64 -11.14 0.56
N TYR A 212 -10.13 -10.00 1.03
CA TYR A 212 -10.93 -8.81 1.29
C TYR A 212 -10.17 -7.56 0.87
N PHE A 213 -10.70 -6.84 -0.12
CA PHE A 213 -10.18 -5.56 -0.56
C PHE A 213 -11.10 -4.44 -0.11
N GLU A 214 -10.56 -3.41 0.52
CA GLU A 214 -11.29 -2.19 0.87
C GLU A 214 -10.76 -1.00 0.10
N VAL A 215 -11.65 -0.04 -0.21
CA VAL A 215 -11.30 1.20 -0.89
C VAL A 215 -11.93 2.35 -0.11
N GLU A 216 -11.11 3.35 0.20
CA GLU A 216 -11.53 4.54 0.94
C GLU A 216 -12.27 5.56 0.04
N PRO A 217 -13.20 6.36 0.60
CA PRO A 217 -14.01 7.34 -0.11
C PRO A 217 -13.25 8.32 -1.01
N TYR A 218 -12.05 8.74 -0.61
CA TYR A 218 -11.21 9.65 -1.40
C TYR A 218 -10.87 9.08 -2.79
N GLN A 219 -10.83 7.75 -2.93
CA GLN A 219 -10.55 7.08 -4.21
C GLN A 219 -11.74 7.13 -5.19
N TYR A 220 -12.95 7.44 -4.72
CA TYR A 220 -14.16 7.44 -5.57
C TYR A 220 -15.11 8.62 -5.37
N GLY A 221 -14.68 9.69 -4.68
CA GLY A 221 -15.37 10.97 -4.75
C GLY A 221 -15.32 11.87 -3.52
N LEU A 222 -14.82 11.41 -2.35
CA LEU A 222 -14.70 12.29 -1.19
C LEU A 222 -13.72 13.42 -1.51
N ASP A 223 -14.16 14.66 -1.33
CA ASP A 223 -13.45 15.90 -1.68
C ASP A 223 -12.96 15.98 -3.15
N ASN A 224 -13.49 15.14 -4.04
CA ASN A 224 -13.15 15.10 -5.45
C ASN A 224 -14.41 15.24 -6.33
N PRO A 225 -14.76 16.47 -6.76
CA PRO A 225 -15.92 16.73 -7.62
C PRO A 225 -15.91 15.93 -8.93
N ASP A 226 -14.74 15.66 -9.50
CA ASP A 226 -14.60 14.88 -10.74
C ASP A 226 -14.92 13.41 -10.52
N GLY A 227 -14.49 12.85 -9.37
CA GLY A 227 -14.85 11.48 -8.97
C GLY A 227 -16.36 11.30 -8.82
N ILE A 228 -17.04 12.30 -8.25
CA ILE A 228 -18.50 12.34 -8.18
C ILE A 228 -19.13 12.48 -9.57
N ALA A 229 -18.65 13.42 -10.40
CA ALA A 229 -19.22 13.68 -11.72
C ALA A 229 -19.09 12.48 -12.68
N THR A 230 -17.98 11.75 -12.60
CA THR A 230 -17.72 10.55 -13.41
C THR A 230 -18.43 9.29 -12.88
N GLY A 231 -18.99 9.35 -11.67
CA GLY A 231 -19.65 8.21 -11.04
C GLY A 231 -18.68 7.09 -10.65
N ALA A 232 -17.49 7.44 -10.16
CA ALA A 232 -16.43 6.48 -9.79
C ALA A 232 -16.91 5.38 -8.83
N PHE A 233 -17.87 5.67 -7.94
CA PHE A 233 -18.54 4.65 -7.12
C PHE A 233 -19.08 3.48 -7.96
N TRP A 234 -19.75 3.77 -9.08
CA TRP A 234 -20.34 2.75 -9.96
C TRP A 234 -19.27 1.97 -10.73
N PHE A 235 -18.08 2.54 -10.93
CA PHE A 235 -16.93 1.82 -11.47
C PHE A 235 -16.49 0.69 -10.55
N TYR A 236 -16.43 0.91 -9.23
CA TYR A 236 -16.12 -0.18 -8.29
C TYR A 236 -17.32 -1.12 -8.12
N TYR A 237 -18.55 -0.58 -8.03
CA TYR A 237 -19.76 -1.37 -7.80
C TYR A 237 -19.96 -2.47 -8.85
N ARG A 238 -19.69 -2.19 -10.14
CA ARG A 238 -19.79 -3.17 -11.24
C ARG A 238 -18.81 -4.34 -11.11
N PHE A 239 -17.75 -4.21 -10.31
CA PHE A 239 -16.77 -5.27 -10.04
C PHE A 239 -16.96 -5.90 -8.65
N GLY A 240 -18.16 -5.77 -8.08
CA GLY A 240 -18.56 -6.46 -6.86
C GLY A 240 -18.29 -5.72 -5.56
N PHE A 241 -17.66 -4.55 -5.60
CA PHE A 241 -17.49 -3.73 -4.40
C PHE A 241 -18.84 -3.24 -3.88
N ARG A 242 -19.03 -3.25 -2.56
CA ARG A 242 -20.26 -2.80 -1.89
C ARG A 242 -19.92 -1.89 -0.72
N PRO A 243 -20.77 -0.90 -0.39
CA PRO A 243 -20.60 -0.11 0.83
C PRO A 243 -20.52 -1.01 2.07
N SER A 244 -19.62 -0.69 2.98
CA SER A 244 -19.47 -1.37 4.27
C SER A 244 -20.72 -1.19 5.14
N SER A 245 -21.34 -0.01 5.09
CA SER A 245 -22.60 0.31 5.76
C SER A 245 -23.78 -0.43 5.13
N LYS A 246 -24.55 -1.12 5.98
CA LYS A 246 -25.81 -1.78 5.60
C LYS A 246 -26.83 -0.80 5.03
N GLU A 247 -26.86 0.44 5.52
CA GLU A 247 -27.78 1.46 5.01
C GLU A 247 -27.39 1.88 3.59
N LEU A 248 -26.13 2.28 3.38
CA LEU A 248 -25.63 2.71 2.08
C LEU A 248 -25.70 1.57 1.06
N SER A 249 -25.47 0.32 1.48
CA SER A 249 -25.62 -0.84 0.59
C SER A 249 -27.06 -1.02 0.11
N LYS A 250 -28.08 -0.76 0.94
CA LYS A 250 -29.49 -0.79 0.51
C LYS A 250 -29.79 0.31 -0.50
N ILE A 251 -29.30 1.52 -0.23
CA ILE A 251 -29.47 2.66 -1.14
C ILE A 251 -28.82 2.36 -2.50
N ALA A 252 -27.58 1.85 -2.49
CA ALA A 252 -26.87 1.47 -3.70
C ALA A 252 -27.59 0.37 -4.50
N ALA A 253 -28.18 -0.63 -3.84
CA ALA A 253 -28.96 -1.67 -4.52
C ALA A 253 -30.21 -1.10 -5.22
N VAL A 254 -30.92 -0.18 -4.58
CA VAL A 254 -32.09 0.51 -5.17
C VAL A 254 -31.67 1.35 -6.37
N GLU A 255 -30.61 2.13 -6.25
CA GLU A 255 -30.09 2.95 -7.35
C GLU A 255 -29.62 2.10 -8.54
N ASN A 256 -28.92 0.99 -8.26
CA ASN A 256 -28.49 0.06 -9.30
C ASN A 256 -29.68 -0.56 -10.04
N SER A 257 -30.78 -0.85 -9.33
CA SER A 257 -32.01 -1.38 -9.95
C SER A 257 -32.62 -0.37 -10.93
N LYS A 258 -32.60 0.94 -10.60
CA LYS A 258 -33.03 2.01 -11.50
C LYS A 258 -32.11 2.14 -12.73
N ILE A 259 -30.80 2.08 -12.53
CA ILE A 259 -29.80 2.11 -13.62
C ILE A 259 -30.04 0.96 -14.61
N ILE A 260 -30.37 -0.23 -14.10
CA ILE A 260 -30.67 -1.40 -14.94
C ILE A 260 -32.00 -1.22 -15.70
N ALA A 261 -33.04 -0.72 -15.02
CA ALA A 261 -34.37 -0.54 -15.62
C ALA A 261 -34.42 0.58 -16.67
N GLU A 262 -33.71 1.69 -16.44
CA GLU A 262 -33.80 2.90 -17.25
C GLU A 262 -32.42 3.33 -17.79
N LYS A 263 -32.18 3.11 -19.09
CA LYS A 263 -30.88 3.41 -19.73
C LYS A 263 -30.41 4.88 -19.57
N LYS A 264 -31.36 5.82 -19.48
CA LYS A 264 -31.08 7.26 -19.33
C LYS A 264 -30.94 7.70 -17.86
N TYR A 265 -31.28 6.83 -16.90
CA TYR A 265 -31.19 7.16 -15.49
C TYR A 265 -29.74 7.41 -15.08
N ARG A 266 -29.55 8.40 -14.21
CA ARG A 266 -28.27 8.71 -13.56
C ARG A 266 -28.55 8.97 -12.09
N THR A 267 -27.77 8.32 -11.22
CA THR A 267 -27.79 8.59 -9.79
C THR A 267 -27.47 10.06 -9.55
N SER A 268 -28.25 10.70 -8.68
CA SER A 268 -28.09 12.13 -8.40
C SER A 268 -26.75 12.42 -7.72
N LYS A 269 -26.20 13.62 -7.94
CA LYS A 269 -24.98 14.10 -7.26
C LYS A 269 -25.09 13.96 -5.74
N LYS A 270 -26.25 14.30 -5.16
CA LYS A 270 -26.53 14.18 -3.73
C LYS A 270 -26.35 12.73 -3.26
N THR A 271 -26.90 11.77 -3.99
CA THR A 271 -26.76 10.34 -3.67
C THR A 271 -25.32 9.85 -3.82
N LEU A 272 -24.61 10.30 -4.87
CA LEU A 272 -23.20 9.93 -5.06
C LEU A 272 -22.30 10.44 -3.91
N ILE A 273 -22.56 11.66 -3.41
CA ILE A 273 -21.87 12.20 -2.22
C ILE A 273 -22.21 11.35 -0.98
N ARG A 274 -23.46 10.90 -0.83
CA ARG A 274 -23.80 10.00 0.29
C ARG A 274 -23.02 8.68 0.25
N PHE A 275 -22.69 8.15 -0.93
CA PHE A 275 -21.88 6.94 -1.01
C PHE A 275 -20.44 7.13 -0.50
N THR A 276 -19.95 8.35 -0.36
CA THR A 276 -18.62 8.65 0.19
C THR A 276 -18.63 8.78 1.72
N GLU A 277 -19.77 8.54 2.38
CA GLU A 277 -19.89 8.53 3.85
C GLU A 277 -19.21 7.32 4.52
N ASP A 278 -18.90 6.26 3.77
CA ASP A 278 -18.27 5.04 4.27
C ASP A 278 -17.49 4.35 3.15
N ASN A 279 -16.56 3.46 3.51
CA ASN A 279 -15.73 2.67 2.60
C ASN A 279 -16.57 1.70 1.76
N ILE A 280 -16.01 1.27 0.63
CA ILE A 280 -16.53 0.14 -0.15
C ILE A 280 -15.57 -1.04 -0.09
N ALA A 281 -16.09 -2.26 -0.14
CA ALA A 281 -15.28 -3.47 -0.06
C ALA A 281 -15.71 -4.55 -1.05
N LEU A 282 -14.73 -5.30 -1.55
CA LEU A 282 -14.89 -6.52 -2.29
C LEU A 282 -14.47 -7.69 -1.40
N ASN A 283 -15.46 -8.44 -0.90
CA ASN A 283 -15.23 -9.66 -0.15
C ASN A 283 -15.29 -10.87 -1.10
N LEU A 284 -14.15 -11.56 -1.23
CA LEU A 284 -13.93 -12.76 -2.03
C LEU A 284 -13.80 -14.02 -1.16
N GLY A 285 -13.98 -13.88 0.16
CA GLY A 285 -13.99 -14.97 1.12
C GLY A 285 -15.35 -15.15 1.80
N ASN A 286 -15.43 -16.09 2.72
CA ASN A 286 -16.65 -16.40 3.47
C ASN A 286 -16.80 -15.57 4.75
N GLU A 287 -15.70 -15.01 5.25
CA GLU A 287 -15.62 -14.32 6.54
C GLU A 287 -14.98 -12.95 6.38
N MET A 288 -15.30 -12.05 7.31
CA MET A 288 -14.65 -10.74 7.40
C MET A 288 -13.30 -10.89 8.10
N PRO A 289 -12.17 -10.58 7.44
CA PRO A 289 -10.88 -10.64 8.10
C PRO A 289 -10.75 -9.60 9.21
N VAL A 290 -9.87 -9.89 10.17
CA VAL A 290 -9.48 -8.97 11.25
C VAL A 290 -8.99 -7.64 10.67
N LYS A 291 -9.47 -6.53 11.24
CA LYS A 291 -9.02 -5.18 10.91
C LYS A 291 -7.91 -4.78 11.89
N ILE A 292 -7.06 -3.84 11.48
CA ILE A 292 -6.04 -3.28 12.37
C ILE A 292 -6.64 -2.67 13.63
N ALA A 293 -7.80 -2.03 13.51
CA ALA A 293 -8.54 -1.47 14.64
C ALA A 293 -8.91 -2.51 15.72
N ASP A 294 -9.10 -3.78 15.33
CA ASP A 294 -9.38 -4.86 16.28
C ASP A 294 -8.17 -5.18 17.16
N ILE A 295 -6.97 -4.83 16.70
CA ILE A 295 -5.71 -4.97 17.45
C ILE A 295 -5.35 -3.68 18.18
N THR A 296 -5.48 -2.53 17.53
CA THR A 296 -5.03 -1.25 18.10
C THR A 296 -5.99 -0.70 19.15
N ASN A 297 -7.30 -0.92 19.03
CA ASN A 297 -8.27 -0.45 20.04
C ASN A 297 -8.05 -1.08 21.42
N PRO A 298 -7.84 -2.41 21.56
CA PRO A 298 -7.43 -3.00 22.83
C PRO A 298 -6.13 -2.41 23.40
N VAL A 299 -5.13 -2.15 22.56
CA VAL A 299 -3.87 -1.51 22.97
C VAL A 299 -4.12 -0.10 23.52
N ILE A 300 -4.92 0.71 22.82
CA ILE A 300 -5.28 2.06 23.27
C ILE A 300 -6.00 2.02 24.62
N LYS A 301 -7.00 1.14 24.76
CA LYS A 301 -7.74 0.95 26.02
C LYS A 301 -6.83 0.51 27.17
N MET A 302 -5.91 -0.42 26.91
CA MET A 302 -4.91 -0.87 27.88
C MET A 302 -3.98 0.28 28.30
N ASN A 303 -3.48 1.05 27.33
CA ASN A 303 -2.59 2.19 27.58
C ASN A 303 -3.26 3.26 28.47
N ALA A 304 -4.51 3.59 28.18
CA ALA A 304 -5.29 4.54 28.97
C ALA A 304 -5.56 4.03 30.40
N SER A 305 -5.99 2.78 30.53
CA SER A 305 -6.45 2.22 31.81
C SER A 305 -5.31 1.81 32.75
N LYS A 306 -4.24 1.19 32.24
CA LYS A 306 -3.16 0.63 33.06
C LYS A 306 -1.94 1.55 33.17
N PHE A 307 -1.69 2.37 32.14
CA PHE A 307 -0.45 3.15 32.03
C PHE A 307 -0.70 4.66 31.99
N LYS A 308 -1.93 5.13 32.23
CA LYS A 308 -2.30 6.56 32.23
C LYS A 308 -1.85 7.29 30.95
N ASN A 309 -1.95 6.60 29.81
CA ASN A 309 -1.47 7.04 28.50
C ASN A 309 0.06 7.18 28.35
N ASN A 310 0.86 6.70 29.30
CA ASN A 310 2.32 6.65 29.18
C ASN A 310 2.75 5.51 28.24
N ARG A 311 2.92 5.85 26.95
CA ARG A 311 3.25 4.88 25.90
C ARG A 311 4.59 4.18 26.12
N ILE A 312 5.60 4.91 26.59
CA ILE A 312 6.95 4.37 26.81
C ILE A 312 6.92 3.31 27.91
N GLU A 313 6.19 3.59 29.00
CA GLU A 313 6.01 2.63 30.09
C GLU A 313 5.22 1.40 29.64
N ALA A 314 4.16 1.59 28.86
CA ALA A 314 3.39 0.48 28.28
C ALA A 314 4.25 -0.42 27.39
N GLU A 315 5.06 0.16 26.51
CA GLU A 315 6.00 -0.58 25.64
C GLU A 315 7.00 -1.38 26.46
N ASN A 316 7.71 -0.74 27.40
CA ASN A 316 8.71 -1.39 28.23
C ASN A 316 8.12 -2.54 29.06
N CYS A 317 6.94 -2.33 29.66
CA CYS A 317 6.24 -3.35 30.43
C CYS A 317 5.82 -4.53 29.54
N CYS A 318 5.19 -4.27 28.40
CA CYS A 318 4.71 -5.32 27.51
C CYS A 318 5.86 -6.12 26.90
N VAL A 319 6.96 -5.46 26.50
CA VAL A 319 8.16 -6.13 26.01
C VAL A 319 8.73 -7.08 27.07
N LYS A 320 8.84 -6.64 28.33
CA LYS A 320 9.31 -7.51 29.42
C LYS A 320 8.44 -8.75 29.56
N ILE A 321 7.11 -8.58 29.62
CA ILE A 321 6.15 -9.70 29.73
C ILE A 321 6.29 -10.66 28.54
N PHE A 322 6.40 -10.12 27.32
CA PHE A 322 6.52 -10.94 26.11
C PHE A 322 7.82 -11.75 26.11
N LEU A 323 8.96 -11.14 26.43
CA LEU A 323 10.26 -11.84 26.52
C LEU A 323 10.23 -12.93 27.60
N GLU A 324 9.62 -12.67 28.75
CA GLU A 324 9.47 -13.66 29.83
C GLU A 324 8.62 -14.87 29.41
N LYS A 325 7.50 -14.63 28.71
CA LYS A 325 6.61 -15.68 28.18
C LYS A 325 7.28 -16.50 27.08
N THR A 326 8.00 -15.84 26.18
CA THR A 326 8.52 -16.46 24.95
C THR A 326 9.94 -17.00 25.06
N LYS A 327 10.67 -16.61 26.12
CA LYS A 327 12.11 -16.85 26.28
C LYS A 327 12.94 -16.35 25.08
N MET A 328 12.40 -15.40 24.33
CA MET A 328 13.10 -14.76 23.22
C MET A 328 14.23 -13.87 23.77
N LYS A 329 15.36 -13.82 23.07
CA LYS A 329 16.41 -12.84 23.34
C LYS A 329 16.03 -11.49 22.73
N LEU A 330 16.43 -10.41 23.37
CA LEU A 330 16.25 -9.06 22.83
C LEU A 330 16.97 -8.95 21.46
N PRO A 331 16.29 -8.48 20.41
CA PRO A 331 16.92 -8.23 19.11
C PRO A 331 18.02 -7.18 19.18
N GLU A 332 19.03 -7.32 18.33
CA GLU A 332 20.09 -6.31 18.15
C GLU A 332 19.69 -5.24 17.12
N SER A 333 18.86 -5.60 16.13
CA SER A 333 18.36 -4.69 15.10
C SER A 333 17.36 -3.69 15.68
N SER A 334 17.53 -2.40 15.38
CA SER A 334 16.58 -1.35 15.76
C SER A 334 15.20 -1.54 15.11
N GLN A 335 15.17 -2.09 13.90
CA GLN A 335 13.95 -2.43 13.18
C GLN A 335 13.20 -3.57 13.87
N GLU A 336 13.89 -4.67 14.22
CA GLU A 336 13.27 -5.77 14.97
C GLU A 336 12.83 -5.32 16.36
N LEU A 337 13.59 -4.44 17.03
CA LEU A 337 13.19 -3.84 18.31
C LEU A 337 11.88 -3.04 18.20
N GLN A 338 11.70 -2.29 17.12
CA GLN A 338 10.46 -1.57 16.87
C GLN A 338 9.28 -2.53 16.69
N VAL A 339 9.45 -3.58 15.90
CA VAL A 339 8.40 -4.60 15.71
C VAL A 339 8.13 -5.37 17.01
N LEU A 340 9.15 -5.66 17.82
CA LEU A 340 8.99 -6.29 19.13
C LEU A 340 8.07 -5.46 20.03
N LYS A 341 8.19 -4.13 20.04
CA LYS A 341 7.29 -3.26 20.83
C LYS A 341 5.84 -3.40 20.36
N GLU A 342 5.61 -3.33 19.05
CA GLU A 342 4.28 -3.46 18.44
C GLU A 342 3.62 -4.81 18.75
N VAL A 343 4.36 -5.89 18.51
CA VAL A 343 3.93 -7.27 18.74
C VAL A 343 3.70 -7.55 20.22
N SER A 344 4.55 -7.02 21.10
CA SER A 344 4.40 -7.20 22.55
C SER A 344 3.14 -6.51 23.08
N LEU A 345 2.86 -5.29 22.60
CA LEU A 345 1.62 -4.58 22.95
C LEU A 345 0.39 -5.35 22.47
N TRP A 346 0.42 -5.87 21.25
CA TRP A 346 -0.65 -6.74 20.74
C TRP A 346 -0.81 -7.98 21.65
N ALA A 347 0.26 -8.73 21.90
CA ALA A 347 0.20 -9.95 22.69
C ALA A 347 -0.37 -9.74 24.09
N VAL A 348 0.03 -8.66 24.78
CA VAL A 348 -0.42 -8.38 26.15
C VAL A 348 -1.85 -7.84 26.17
N SER A 349 -2.20 -6.95 25.24
CA SER A 349 -3.57 -6.38 25.18
C SER A 349 -4.63 -7.40 24.79
N ALA A 350 -4.28 -8.39 23.98
CA ALA A 350 -5.14 -9.50 23.57
C ALA A 350 -5.02 -10.73 24.48
N ASP A 351 -4.25 -10.64 25.57
CA ASP A 351 -3.98 -11.74 26.52
C ASP A 351 -3.57 -13.06 25.85
N ILE A 352 -2.65 -13.02 24.89
CA ILE A 352 -2.20 -14.21 24.17
C ILE A 352 -1.41 -15.13 25.12
N GLN A 353 -1.92 -16.35 25.31
CA GLN A 353 -1.32 -17.39 26.15
C GLN A 353 -0.87 -18.62 25.36
N ASN A 354 -1.43 -18.85 24.17
CA ASN A 354 -1.11 -20.00 23.34
C ASN A 354 0.36 -19.94 22.88
N LYS A 355 1.12 -21.02 23.14
CA LYS A 355 2.56 -21.08 22.85
C LYS A 355 2.87 -20.99 21.36
N ASP A 356 2.05 -21.60 20.51
CA ASP A 356 2.26 -21.58 19.06
C ASP A 356 1.96 -20.20 18.48
N GLN A 357 0.92 -19.52 18.97
CA GLN A 357 0.65 -18.12 18.61
C GLN A 357 1.82 -17.21 19.00
N LEU A 358 2.35 -17.38 20.22
CA LEU A 358 3.52 -16.64 20.67
C LEU A 358 4.77 -16.95 19.83
N GLU A 359 4.95 -18.19 19.38
CA GLU A 359 6.06 -18.56 18.49
C GLU A 359 5.92 -17.91 17.11
N ILE A 360 4.71 -17.87 16.55
CA ILE A 360 4.43 -17.14 15.31
C ILE A 360 4.74 -15.65 15.48
N MET A 361 4.36 -15.05 16.60
CA MET A 361 4.67 -13.64 16.91
C MET A 361 6.17 -13.37 16.99
N LYS A 362 6.99 -14.30 17.51
CA LYS A 362 8.46 -14.17 17.45
C LYS A 362 8.99 -14.18 16.02
N GLN A 363 8.43 -15.04 15.17
CA GLN A 363 8.82 -15.08 13.76
C GLN A 363 8.40 -13.81 13.03
N MET A 364 7.24 -13.23 13.37
CA MET A 364 6.77 -11.96 12.82
C MET A 364 7.76 -10.82 13.09
N ILE A 365 8.36 -10.77 14.30
CA ILE A 365 9.34 -9.75 14.69
C ILE A 365 10.54 -9.75 13.72
N LYS A 366 11.00 -10.93 13.32
CA LYS A 366 12.13 -11.10 12.39
C LYS A 366 11.75 -10.86 10.93
N ALA A 367 10.56 -11.32 10.54
CA ALA A 367 10.13 -11.30 9.16
C ALA A 367 9.67 -9.90 8.71
N LYS A 368 8.91 -9.18 9.55
CA LYS A 368 8.26 -7.92 9.15
C LYS A 368 9.24 -6.91 8.53
N PRO A 369 10.43 -6.65 9.11
CA PRO A 369 11.37 -5.69 8.54
C PRO A 369 11.81 -6.03 7.10
N THR A 370 12.06 -7.29 6.79
CA THR A 370 12.84 -7.68 5.59
C THR A 370 12.11 -8.58 4.60
N ASP A 371 11.00 -9.21 5.00
CA ASP A 371 10.26 -10.18 4.17
C ASP A 371 8.75 -10.00 4.36
N CYS A 372 8.17 -9.15 3.51
CA CYS A 372 6.74 -8.88 3.55
C CYS A 372 5.88 -10.11 3.26
N PHE A 373 6.33 -11.02 2.37
CA PHE A 373 5.61 -12.25 2.06
C PHE A 373 5.56 -13.17 3.27
N LYS A 374 6.70 -13.38 3.93
CA LYS A 374 6.77 -14.20 5.13
C LYS A 374 5.94 -13.62 6.25
N TYR A 375 5.97 -12.30 6.42
CA TYR A 375 5.15 -11.64 7.43
C TYR A 375 3.65 -11.86 7.19
N GLN A 376 3.17 -11.72 5.94
CA GLN A 376 1.77 -12.01 5.61
C GLN A 376 1.42 -13.50 5.81
N GLU A 377 2.31 -14.44 5.43
CA GLU A 377 2.14 -15.88 5.71
C GLU A 377 1.95 -16.16 7.21
N LEU A 378 2.75 -15.50 8.06
CA LEU A 378 2.66 -15.63 9.51
C LEU A 378 1.36 -15.05 10.06
N LEU A 379 0.90 -13.91 9.54
CA LEU A 379 -0.41 -13.34 9.91
C LEU A 379 -1.56 -14.30 9.55
N HIS A 380 -1.51 -14.92 8.37
CA HIS A 380 -2.48 -15.95 7.99
C HIS A 380 -2.47 -17.13 8.95
N LYS A 381 -1.29 -17.63 9.33
CA LYS A 381 -1.19 -18.72 10.31
C LYS A 381 -1.77 -18.29 11.65
N PHE A 382 -1.38 -17.13 12.16
CA PHE A 382 -1.82 -16.61 13.45
C PHE A 382 -3.35 -16.55 13.56
N PHE A 383 -4.04 -16.01 12.55
CA PHE A 383 -5.49 -15.84 12.56
C PHE A 383 -6.28 -17.12 12.25
N ASN A 384 -5.68 -18.09 11.57
CA ASN A 384 -6.35 -19.37 11.29
C ASN A 384 -6.05 -20.44 12.36
N MET A 385 -5.26 -20.14 13.38
CA MET A 385 -5.07 -21.08 14.49
C MET A 385 -6.40 -21.30 15.21
N PRO A 386 -6.79 -22.56 15.50
CA PRO A 386 -7.93 -22.82 16.35
C PRO A 386 -7.67 -22.12 17.68
N VAL A 387 -8.56 -21.20 18.07
CA VAL A 387 -8.56 -20.71 19.44
C VAL A 387 -8.76 -21.95 20.29
N GLY A 388 -7.72 -22.34 21.03
CA GLY A 388 -7.77 -23.54 21.86
C GLY A 388 -9.04 -23.51 22.69
N THR A 389 -9.80 -24.60 22.69
CA THR A 389 -11.00 -24.78 23.49
C THR A 389 -10.66 -24.67 24.98
N ALA A 390 -10.67 -23.44 25.49
CA ALA A 390 -10.64 -23.01 26.88
C ALA A 390 -10.94 -21.50 26.81
N VAL A 391 -12.10 -20.96 27.16
CA VAL A 391 -13.05 -21.22 28.25
C VAL A 391 -14.42 -20.71 27.77
N LYS A 392 -15.50 -21.39 28.17
CA LYS A 392 -16.90 -20.95 27.98
C LYS A 392 -17.20 -19.68 28.76
#